data_AF-A0A7Y5U6V9-F1
#
_entry.id   AF-A0A7Y5U6V9-F1
#
_cell.length_a   1.000
_cell.length_b   1.000
_cell.length_c   1.000
_cell.angle_alpha   90.00
_cell.angle_beta   90.00
_cell.angle_gamma   90.00
#
_symmetry.space_group_name_H-M   'P 1'
#
loop_
_entity.id
_entity.type
_entity.pdbx_description
1 polymer ?
#
loop_
_entity_poly.entity_id
_entity_poly.type
_entity_poly.pdbx_seq_one_letter_code
_entity_poly.pdbx_strand_id
1 'polypeptide(L)'
;MSDSNETAILAGGCFWGVQELLRHRDGVISTRVGYTGGENEQPTYRNHPGHAEAVEIVFDPERISYRDILEFFFQIHDPTTRDR
;
A
#
# COMPACT_ATOMS: atom_id res chain seq x y z
N MET A 1 14.07 -11.05 20.86
CA MET A 1 13.47 -9.75 20.49
C MET A 1 12.21 -10.07 19.73
N SER A 2 11.14 -9.33 19.95
CA SER A 2 9.84 -9.63 19.38
C SER A 2 9.86 -9.23 17.90
N ASP A 3 10.23 -10.15 17.01
CA ASP A 3 10.21 -9.99 15.54
C ASP A 3 8.76 -9.90 15.01
N SER A 4 7.98 -8.93 15.48
CA SER A 4 6.64 -8.67 14.96
C SER A 4 6.76 -7.68 13.81
N ASN A 5 6.87 -8.21 12.59
CA ASN A 5 6.64 -7.40 11.40
C ASN A 5 5.25 -6.79 11.47
N GLU A 6 5.15 -5.53 11.04
CA GLU A 6 3.88 -4.83 10.92
C GLU A 6 3.38 -4.84 9.48
N THR A 7 2.09 -4.53 9.30
CA THR A 7 1.46 -4.51 7.98
C THR A 7 0.65 -3.24 7.80
N ALA A 8 0.87 -2.58 6.66
CA ALA A 8 0.09 -1.43 6.21
C ALA A 8 -0.61 -1.75 4.89
N ILE A 9 -1.80 -1.19 4.67
CA ILE A 9 -2.53 -1.27 3.40
C ILE A 9 -2.82 0.16 2.95
N LEU A 10 -2.25 0.57 1.82
CA LEU A 10 -2.35 1.95 1.29
C LEU A 10 -2.84 1.94 -0.16
N ALA A 11 -3.70 2.91 -0.50
CA ALA A 11 -4.29 3.08 -1.83
C ALA A 11 -4.17 4.55 -2.27
N GLY A 12 -3.55 4.81 -3.42
CA GLY A 12 -3.19 6.16 -3.86
C GLY A 12 -3.01 6.29 -5.37
N GLY A 13 -3.88 5.65 -6.16
CA GLY A 13 -3.78 5.58 -7.63
C GLY A 13 -3.30 4.22 -8.12
N CYS A 14 -2.65 4.18 -9.30
CA CYS A 14 -2.19 2.93 -9.90
C CYS A 14 -1.19 2.19 -8.99
N PHE A 15 -1.53 0.98 -8.57
CA PHE A 15 -0.74 0.21 -7.62
C PHE A 15 0.67 -0.19 -8.13
N TRP A 16 0.92 -0.16 -9.45
CA TRP A 16 2.21 -0.52 -10.03
C TRP A 16 3.28 0.51 -9.65
N GLY A 17 2.95 1.79 -9.80
CA GLY A 17 3.86 2.88 -9.42
C GLY A 17 4.09 2.92 -7.92
N VAL A 18 3.00 2.79 -7.14
CA VAL A 18 3.07 2.84 -5.67
C VAL A 18 3.89 1.66 -5.12
N GLN A 19 3.65 0.43 -5.61
CA GLN A 19 4.40 -0.76 -5.19
C GLN A 19 5.88 -0.62 -5.53
N GLU A 20 6.20 -0.21 -6.77
CA GLU A 20 7.58 -0.13 -7.23
C GLU A 20 8.40 0.89 -6.43
N LEU A 21 7.79 1.99 -6.00
CA LEU A 21 8.46 3.00 -5.18
C LEU A 21 8.63 2.53 -3.72
N LEU A 22 7.62 1.87 -3.14
CA LEU A 22 7.65 1.44 -1.74
C LEU A 22 8.53 0.22 -1.48
N ARG A 23 8.57 -0.76 -2.40
CA ARG A 23 9.29 -2.03 -2.20
C ARG A 23 10.80 -1.88 -2.04
N HIS A 24 11.37 -0.73 -2.42
CA HIS A 24 12.80 -0.44 -2.35
C HIS A 24 13.20 0.31 -1.07
N ARG A 25 12.25 0.66 -0.20
CA ARG A 25 12.52 1.37 1.05
C ARG A 25 13.20 0.42 2.04
N ASP A 26 14.26 0.88 2.69
CA ASP A 26 14.93 0.07 3.70
C ASP A 26 13.99 -0.22 4.87
N GLY A 27 13.93 -1.47 5.32
CA GLY A 27 12.96 -1.93 6.31
C GLY A 27 11.65 -2.48 5.74
N VAL A 28 11.37 -2.30 4.44
CA VAL A 28 10.26 -3.02 3.78
C VAL A 28 10.70 -4.46 3.47
N ILE A 29 9.92 -5.42 3.95
CA ILE A 29 10.22 -6.86 3.84
C ILE A 29 9.55 -7.45 2.60
N SER A 30 8.27 -7.13 2.39
CA SER A 30 7.54 -7.58 1.22
C SER A 30 6.40 -6.63 0.86
N THR A 31 5.99 -6.69 -0.40
CA THR A 31 4.81 -5.99 -0.88
C THR A 31 3.98 -6.89 -1.77
N ARG A 32 2.66 -6.73 -1.72
CA ARG A 32 1.74 -7.31 -2.71
C ARG A 32 0.65 -6.31 -3.06
N VAL A 33 0.09 -6.46 -4.25
CA VAL A 33 -0.99 -5.60 -4.73
C VAL A 33 -2.32 -6.34 -4.73
N GLY A 34 -3.41 -5.59 -4.60
CA GLY A 34 -4.76 -6.13 -4.64
C GLY A 34 -5.82 -5.04 -4.70
N TYR A 35 -7.06 -5.43 -4.45
CA TYR A 35 -8.22 -4.54 -4.45
C TYR A 35 -8.91 -4.64 -3.10
N THR A 36 -9.20 -3.51 -2.45
CA THR A 36 -9.82 -3.47 -1.12
C THR A 36 -10.76 -2.27 -0.96
N GLY A 37 -11.65 -2.31 0.04
CA GLY A 37 -12.56 -1.20 0.36
C GLY A 37 -13.86 -1.13 -0.46
N GLY A 38 -14.10 -2.10 -1.34
CA GLY A 38 -15.32 -2.20 -2.16
C GLY A 38 -16.28 -3.29 -1.72
N GLU A 39 -17.05 -3.81 -2.67
CA GLU A 39 -18.27 -4.58 -2.39
C GLU A 39 -18.13 -6.11 -2.57
N ASN A 40 -17.23 -6.60 -3.42
CA ASN A 40 -17.18 -8.02 -3.78
C ASN A 40 -16.03 -8.80 -3.10
N GLU A 41 -16.30 -10.04 -2.68
CA GLU A 41 -15.34 -10.84 -1.89
C GLU A 41 -14.14 -11.38 -2.69
N GLN A 42 -14.27 -11.51 -4.01
CA GLN A 42 -13.22 -12.05 -4.89
C GLN A 42 -12.98 -11.09 -6.06
N PRO A 43 -12.43 -9.89 -5.78
CA PRO A 43 -12.19 -8.89 -6.79
C PRO A 43 -11.12 -9.38 -7.78
N THR A 44 -11.34 -9.07 -9.06
CA THR A 44 -10.38 -9.30 -10.14
C THR A 44 -10.09 -7.99 -10.82
N TYR A 45 -9.00 -7.90 -11.59
CA TYR A 45 -8.68 -6.69 -12.37
C TYR A 45 -9.84 -6.22 -13.27
N ARG A 46 -10.68 -7.13 -13.76
CA ARG A 46 -11.84 -6.76 -14.61
C ARG A 46 -13.14 -6.52 -13.83
N ASN A 47 -13.20 -6.90 -12.55
CA ASN A 47 -14.41 -6.84 -11.74
C ASN A 47 -14.07 -6.65 -10.25
N HIS A 48 -14.03 -5.39 -9.81
CA HIS A 48 -13.73 -4.99 -8.44
C HIS A 48 -14.53 -3.71 -8.04
N PRO A 49 -15.87 -3.72 -8.16
CA PRO A 49 -16.70 -2.54 -7.91
C PRO A 49 -16.45 -1.93 -6.52
N GLY A 50 -16.17 -0.62 -6.51
CA GLY A 50 -15.93 0.15 -5.29
C GLY A 50 -14.59 -0.12 -4.61
N HIS A 51 -13.79 -1.09 -5.08
CA HIS A 51 -12.47 -1.32 -4.52
C HIS A 51 -11.45 -0.33 -5.08
N ALA A 52 -10.54 0.12 -4.22
CA ALA A 52 -9.34 0.83 -4.64
C ALA A 52 -8.22 -0.17 -4.97
N GLU A 53 -7.40 0.15 -5.97
CA GLU A 53 -6.09 -0.47 -6.13
C GLU A 53 -5.21 -0.13 -4.92
N ALA A 54 -4.74 -1.15 -4.22
CA ALA A 54 -4.00 -0.99 -2.96
C ALA A 54 -2.75 -1.85 -2.93
N VAL A 55 -1.80 -1.41 -2.10
CA VAL A 55 -0.55 -2.13 -1.81
C VAL A 55 -0.55 -2.52 -0.34
N GLU A 56 -0.39 -3.80 -0.06
CA GLU A 56 -0.02 -4.30 1.27
C GLU A 56 1.49 -4.26 1.41
N ILE A 57 1.97 -3.74 2.53
CA ILE A 57 3.38 -3.52 2.85
C ILE A 57 3.65 -4.21 4.18
N VAL A 58 4.50 -5.24 4.16
CA VAL A 58 5.03 -5.86 5.38
C VAL A 58 6.39 -5.23 5.66
N PHE A 59 6.58 -4.68 6.86
CA PHE A 59 7.78 -3.93 7.22
C PHE A 59 8.27 -4.25 8.64
N ASP A 60 9.55 -4.00 8.86
CA ASP A 60 10.21 -4.09 10.16
C ASP A 60 10.14 -2.72 10.87
N PRO A 61 9.36 -2.58 11.96
CA PRO A 61 9.21 -1.30 12.66
C PRO A 61 10.48 -0.82 13.36
N GLU A 62 11.49 -1.69 13.55
CA GLU A 62 12.81 -1.28 14.07
C GLU A 62 13.67 -0.59 13.00
N ARG A 63 13.32 -0.74 11.71
CA ARG A 63 14.07 -0.19 10.57
C ARG A 63 13.34 0.95 9.86
N ILE A 64 12.01 0.88 9.78
CA ILE A 64 11.17 1.92 9.19
C ILE A 64 9.87 2.05 9.98
N SER A 65 9.50 3.27 10.35
CA SER A 65 8.23 3.47 11.06
C SER A 65 7.06 3.54 10.09
N TYR A 66 5.85 3.25 10.57
CA TYR A 66 4.62 3.49 9.82
C TYR A 66 4.49 4.95 9.36
N ARG A 67 4.99 5.90 10.18
CA ARG A 67 5.03 7.32 9.82
C ARG A 67 5.92 7.59 8.61
N ASP A 68 7.11 6.99 8.54
CA ASP A 68 8.03 7.15 7.40
C ASP A 68 7.45 6.57 6.11
N ILE A 69 6.64 5.52 6.22
CA ILE A 69 5.87 4.94 5.11
C ILE A 69 4.81 5.94 4.65
N LEU A 70 4.02 6.52 5.57
CA LEU A 70 2.99 7.50 5.24
C LEU A 70 3.56 8.79 4.66
N GLU A 71 4.65 9.32 5.23
CA GLU A 71 5.31 10.53 4.74
C GLU A 71 5.78 10.35 3.29
N PHE A 72 6.37 9.20 2.97
CA PHE A 72 6.76 8.88 1.60
C PHE A 72 5.53 8.65 0.70
N PHE A 73 4.52 7.93 1.18
CA PHE A 73 3.29 7.70 0.44
C PHE A 73 2.67 9.01 -0.03
N PHE A 74 2.51 10.01 0.84
CA PHE A 74 1.97 11.32 0.47
C PHE A 74 2.87 12.18 -0.45
N GLN A 75 4.13 11.80 -0.67
CA GLN A 75 5.00 12.47 -1.66
C GLN A 75 4.86 11.88 -3.06
N ILE A 76 4.41 10.62 -3.19
CA ILE A 76 4.40 9.88 -4.46
C ILE A 76 3.03 9.82 -5.15
N HIS A 77 1.98 10.36 -4.52
CA HIS A 77 0.66 10.55 -5.12
C HIS A 77 0.08 11.91 -4.71
N ASP A 78 -0.92 12.40 -5.44
CA ASP A 78 -1.68 13.59 -5.06
C ASP A 78 -2.88 13.17 -4.19
N PRO A 79 -2.87 13.42 -2.87
CA PRO A 79 -3.98 13.02 -1.98
C PRO A 79 -5.19 13.95 -2.07
N THR A 80 -5.17 14.96 -2.95
CA THR A 80 -6.25 15.96 -3.06
C THR A 80 -7.19 15.68 -4.22
N THR A 81 -6.88 14.72 -5.09
CA THR A 81 -7.77 14.29 -6.17
C THR A 81 -8.70 13.19 -5.71
N ARG A 82 -9.99 13.50 -5.68
CA ARG A 82 -11.04 12.52 -5.36
C ARG A 82 -11.30 11.63 -6.58
N ASP A 83 -11.28 10.32 -6.34
CA ASP A 83 -11.68 9.26 -7.29
C ASP A 83 -10.96 9.32 -8.66
N ARG A 84 -9.68 9.74 -8.68
CA ARG A 84 -8.87 9.88 -9.90
C ARG A 84 -7.36 9.77 -9.65
#